data_AF-A0A2N7XTR0-F1
#
_entry.id   AF-A0A2N7XTR0-F1
#
_cell.length_a   1.000
_cell.length_b   1.000
_cell.length_c   1.000
_cell.angle_alpha   90.00
_cell.angle_beta   90.00
_cell.angle_gamma   90.00
#
_symmetry.space_group_name_H-M   'P 1'
#
loop_
_entity.id
_entity.type
_entity.pdbx_description
1 polymer ?
#
loop_
_entity_poly.entity_id
_entity_poly.type
_entity_poly.pdbx_seq_one_letter_code
_entity_poly.pdbx_strand_id
1 'polypeptide(L)'
;VRRETVAALAEKLAAQPPGDFPRAGLALEGWSGDDAALSEQLRAGRARDAAAGRTLAGPHRVDLAVRHLEKDRPAALASTGEQKALMLGIILA
;
A
#
# COMPACT_ATOMS: atom_id res chain seq x y z
N VAL A 1 -8.72 -7.67 8.40
CA VAL A 1 -8.13 -6.55 9.20
C VAL A 1 -7.26 -5.60 8.37
N ARG A 2 -5.95 -5.81 8.10
CA ARG A 2 -5.09 -4.79 7.42
C ARG A 2 -5.66 -4.25 6.10
N ARG A 3 -6.07 -5.14 5.18
CA ARG A 3 -6.60 -4.73 3.87
C ARG A 3 -7.89 -3.92 4.02
N GLU A 4 -8.80 -4.37 4.87
CA GLU A 4 -10.04 -3.64 5.17
C GLU A 4 -9.72 -2.27 5.77
N THR A 5 -8.77 -2.17 6.70
CA THR A 5 -8.34 -0.90 7.30
C THR A 5 -7.78 0.05 6.24
N VAL A 6 -6.92 -0.43 5.33
CA VAL A 6 -6.37 0.38 4.25
C VAL A 6 -7.47 0.81 3.27
N ALA A 7 -8.41 -0.08 2.92
CA ALA A 7 -9.53 0.25 2.05
C ALA A 7 -10.44 1.32 2.67
N ALA A 8 -10.83 1.16 3.94
CA ALA A 8 -11.68 2.13 4.63
C ALA A 8 -10.98 3.50 4.77
N LEU A 9 -9.67 3.52 5.05
CA LEU A 9 -8.88 4.75 5.09
C LEU A 9 -8.77 5.40 3.71
N ALA A 10 -8.55 4.60 2.65
CA ALA A 10 -8.49 5.10 1.27
C ALA A 10 -9.81 5.76 0.86
N GLU A 11 -10.94 5.14 1.17
CA GLU A 11 -12.28 5.70 0.93
C GLU A 11 -12.47 7.02 1.69
N LYS A 12 -12.10 7.05 2.97
CA LYS A 12 -12.21 8.26 3.81
C LYS A 12 -11.39 9.42 3.23
N LEU A 13 -10.13 9.16 2.86
CA LEU A 13 -9.23 10.16 2.26
C LEU A 13 -9.73 10.65 0.91
N ALA A 14 -10.25 9.77 0.06
CA ALA A 14 -10.78 10.13 -1.26
C ALA A 14 -12.05 11.00 -1.14
N ALA A 15 -12.88 10.77 -0.11
CA ALA A 15 -14.11 11.51 0.13
C ALA A 15 -13.90 12.87 0.81
N GLN A 16 -12.69 13.18 1.29
CA GLN A 16 -12.43 14.48 1.93
C GLN A 16 -12.59 15.63 0.94
N PRO A 17 -13.17 16.77 1.37
CA PRO A 17 -13.15 17.99 0.57
C PRO A 17 -11.71 18.50 0.39
N PRO A 18 -11.44 19.33 -0.64
CA PRO A 18 -10.15 20.01 -0.76
C PRO A 18 -9.83 20.79 0.52
N GLY A 19 -8.59 20.71 0.99
CA GLY A 19 -8.12 21.39 2.20
C GLY A 19 -6.64 21.76 2.10
N ASP A 20 -6.05 22.09 3.25
CA ASP A 20 -4.66 22.57 3.34
C ASP A 20 -3.63 21.49 2.95
N PHE A 21 -4.01 20.21 3.03
CA PHE A 21 -3.18 19.08 2.63
C PHE A 21 -3.76 18.40 1.37
N PRO A 22 -2.90 17.92 0.46
CA PRO A 22 -3.34 17.13 -0.69
C PRO A 22 -3.90 15.78 -0.24
N ARG A 23 -4.85 15.23 -1.00
CA ARG A 23 -5.40 13.92 -0.68
C ARG A 23 -4.50 12.80 -1.20
N ALA A 24 -4.37 11.80 -0.34
CA ALA A 24 -3.62 10.59 -0.63
C ALA A 24 -4.59 9.47 -1.06
N GLY A 25 -4.31 8.86 -2.21
CA GLY A 25 -4.84 7.55 -2.58
C GLY A 25 -3.93 6.47 -2.02
N LEU A 26 -4.52 5.44 -1.41
CA LEU A 26 -3.79 4.33 -0.78
C LEU A 26 -4.13 3.01 -1.46
N ALA A 27 -3.12 2.18 -1.72
CA ALA A 27 -3.29 0.83 -2.23
C ALA A 27 -2.25 -0.13 -1.64
N LEU A 28 -2.61 -1.41 -1.51
CA LEU A 28 -1.68 -2.47 -1.15
C LEU A 28 -1.17 -3.17 -2.41
N GLU A 29 0.13 -3.19 -2.62
CA GLU A 29 0.77 -3.80 -3.80
C GLU A 29 1.51 -5.08 -3.45
N GLY A 30 1.52 -6.05 -4.37
CA GLY A 30 2.34 -7.26 -4.27
C GLY A 30 1.67 -8.52 -3.71
N TRP A 31 0.43 -8.44 -3.20
CA TRP A 31 -0.34 -9.63 -2.82
C TRP A 31 -1.83 -9.46 -3.09
N SER A 32 -2.42 -10.45 -3.77
CA SER A 32 -3.83 -10.46 -4.17
C SER A 32 -4.80 -10.78 -3.04
N GLY A 33 -4.34 -11.35 -1.92
CA GLY A 33 -5.23 -11.77 -0.83
C GLY A 33 -5.92 -13.12 -1.07
N ASP A 34 -5.47 -13.85 -2.08
CA ASP A 34 -5.98 -15.18 -2.43
C ASP A 34 -5.16 -16.25 -1.71
N ASP A 35 -5.80 -16.95 -0.78
CA ASP A 35 -5.18 -18.00 0.02
C ASP A 35 -4.82 -19.25 -0.79
N ALA A 36 -5.61 -19.60 -1.82
CA ALA A 36 -5.33 -20.74 -2.67
C ALA A 36 -4.09 -20.46 -3.54
N ALA A 37 -4.02 -19.26 -4.13
CA ALA A 37 -2.84 -18.82 -4.86
C ALA A 37 -1.60 -18.73 -3.96
N LEU A 38 -1.77 -18.26 -2.71
CA LEU A 38 -0.68 -18.21 -1.74
C LEU A 38 -0.16 -19.61 -1.38
N SER A 39 -1.06 -20.56 -1.14
CA SER A 39 -0.69 -21.95 -0.85
C SER A 39 0.18 -22.56 -1.95
N GLU A 40 -0.21 -22.37 -3.21
CA GLU A 40 0.57 -22.87 -4.34
C GLU A 40 1.92 -22.14 -4.47
N GLN A 41 1.95 -20.81 -4.28
CA GLN A 41 3.20 -20.05 -4.29
C GLN A 41 4.19 -20.50 -3.21
N LEU A 42 3.69 -20.78 -2.00
CA LEU A 42 4.50 -21.28 -0.89
C LEU A 42 5.01 -22.70 -1.18
N ARG A 43 4.18 -23.55 -1.78
CA ARG A 43 4.56 -24.91 -2.19
C ARG A 43 5.65 -24.90 -3.26
N ALA A 44 5.47 -24.09 -4.31
CA ALA A 44 6.44 -23.96 -5.40
C ALA A 44 7.72 -23.18 -4.99
N GLY A 45 7.63 -22.32 -3.97
CA GLY A 45 8.71 -21.45 -3.51
C GLY A 45 9.74 -22.08 -2.57
N ARG A 46 9.52 -23.30 -2.08
CA ARG A 46 10.31 -23.92 -0.99
C ARG A 46 11.83 -23.84 -1.16
N ALA A 47 12.35 -24.20 -2.34
CA ALA A 47 13.79 -24.17 -2.60
C ALA A 47 14.36 -22.73 -2.59
N ARG A 48 13.60 -21.76 -3.12
CA ARG A 48 13.99 -20.35 -3.13
C ARG A 48 13.94 -19.74 -1.72
N ASP A 49 12.90 -20.05 -0.96
CA ASP A 49 12.76 -19.62 0.44
C ASP A 49 13.90 -20.19 1.31
N ALA A 50 14.26 -21.46 1.10
CA ALA A 50 15.39 -22.10 1.78
C ALA A 50 16.72 -21.41 1.45
N ALA A 51 16.98 -21.11 0.17
CA ALA A 51 18.18 -20.38 -0.25
C ALA A 51 18.23 -18.95 0.30
N ALA A 52 17.08 -18.29 0.45
CA ALA A 52 16.98 -16.94 0.99
C ALA A 52 16.93 -16.89 2.53
N GLY A 53 16.77 -18.03 3.21
CA GLY A 53 16.62 -18.13 4.66
C GLY A 53 15.34 -17.50 5.22
N ARG A 54 14.34 -17.21 4.37
CA ARG A 54 13.07 -16.57 4.76
C ARG A 54 11.99 -16.80 3.70
N THR A 55 10.73 -16.67 4.10
CA THR A 55 9.58 -16.76 3.17
C THR A 55 9.49 -15.54 2.26
N LEU A 56 9.45 -15.79 0.95
CA LEU A 56 9.45 -14.73 -0.08
C LEU A 56 8.06 -14.38 -0.63
N ALA A 57 7.01 -15.13 -0.27
CA ALA A 57 5.62 -14.88 -0.67
C ALA A 57 4.70 -14.76 0.56
N GLY A 58 3.77 -13.82 0.53
CA GLY A 58 2.79 -13.64 1.61
C GLY A 58 2.52 -12.17 1.96
N PRO A 59 1.55 -11.92 2.86
CA PRO A 59 1.08 -10.57 3.20
C PRO A 59 2.17 -9.66 3.81
N HIS A 60 3.24 -10.24 4.37
CA HIS A 60 4.39 -9.50 4.91
C HIS A 60 5.29 -8.88 3.83
N ARG A 61 5.11 -9.25 2.56
CA ARG A 61 5.88 -8.74 1.41
C ARG A 61 5.17 -7.61 0.67
N VAL A 62 4.00 -7.21 1.15
CA VAL A 62 3.12 -6.21 0.52
C VAL A 62 3.56 -4.80 0.89
N ASP A 63 3.64 -3.92 -0.10
CA ASP A 63 3.93 -2.50 0.08
C ASP A 63 2.65 -1.65 0.15
N LEU A 64 2.73 -0.50 0.81
CA LEU A 64 1.66 0.51 0.81
C LEU A 64 2.01 1.60 -0.22
N ALA A 65 1.38 1.53 -1.38
CA ALA A 65 1.51 2.55 -2.41
C ALA A 65 0.66 3.77 -2.07
N VAL A 66 1.26 4.94 -2.22
CA VAL A 66 0.61 6.25 -2.00
C VAL A 66 0.63 7.05 -3.30
N ARG A 67 -0.53 7.58 -3.69
CA ARG A 67 -0.70 8.44 -4.88
C ARG A 67 -1.24 9.81 -4.45
N HIS A 68 -0.69 10.88 -5.01
CA HIS A 68 -1.26 12.21 -4.89
C HIS A 68 -2.48 12.30 -5.81
N LEU A 69 -3.68 12.48 -5.25
CA LEU A 69 -4.91 12.40 -6.06
C LEU A 69 -5.10 13.60 -6.99
N GLU A 70 -4.82 14.82 -6.53
CA GLU A 70 -4.99 16.04 -7.33
C GLU A 70 -4.03 16.11 -8.52
N LYS A 71 -2.81 15.58 -8.35
CA LYS A 71 -1.76 15.58 -9.39
C LYS A 71 -1.63 14.26 -10.12
N ASP A 72 -2.47 13.29 -9.77
CA ASP A 72 -2.50 11.94 -10.29
C ASP A 72 -1.10 11.31 -10.48
N ARG A 73 -0.28 11.31 -9.42
CA ARG A 73 1.09 10.79 -9.49
C ARG A 73 1.53 10.03 -8.24
N PRO A 74 2.44 9.04 -8.37
CA PRO A 74 3.01 8.37 -7.21
C PRO A 74 3.67 9.36 -6.24
N ALA A 75 3.45 9.19 -4.93
CA ALA A 75 4.05 10.03 -3.91
C ALA A 75 5.59 9.97 -3.94
N ALA A 76 6.16 8.82 -4.33
CA ALA A 76 7.61 8.67 -4.51
C ALA A 76 8.21 9.63 -5.56
N LEU A 77 7.40 10.09 -6.52
CA LEU A 77 7.80 11.08 -7.53
C LEU A 77 7.40 12.51 -7.11
N ALA A 78 6.76 12.66 -5.95
CA ALA A 78 6.42 13.95 -5.39
C ALA A 78 7.64 14.67 -4.83
N SER A 79 7.61 16.01 -4.77
CA SER A 79 8.62 16.76 -4.04
C SER A 79 8.58 16.39 -2.56
N THR A 80 9.68 16.60 -1.83
CA THR A 80 9.74 16.27 -0.40
C THR A 80 8.71 17.03 0.44
N GLY A 81 8.35 18.26 0.05
CA GLY A 81 7.27 19.03 0.67
C GLY A 81 5.90 18.38 0.46
N GLU A 82 5.60 17.96 -0.77
CA GLU A 82 4.35 17.27 -1.10
C GLU A 82 4.24 15.91 -0.41
N GLN A 83 5.34 15.14 -0.35
CA GLN A 83 5.37 13.86 0.37
C GLN A 83 5.02 14.04 1.84
N LYS A 84 5.60 15.06 2.50
CA LYS A 84 5.28 15.39 3.88
C LYS A 84 3.83 15.83 4.05
N ALA A 85 3.31 16.64 3.13
CA ALA A 85 1.92 17.09 3.16
C ALA A 85 0.94 15.91 3.01
N LEU A 86 1.21 14.99 2.08
CA LEU A 86 0.44 13.74 1.94
C LEU A 86 0.48 12.89 3.21
N MET A 87 1.65 12.75 3.83
CA MET A 87 1.81 12.00 5.08
C MET A 87 0.99 12.60 6.22
N LEU A 88 0.98 13.93 6.36
CA LEU A 88 0.13 14.62 7.33
C LEU A 88 -1.36 14.37 7.04
N GLY A 89 -1.78 14.45 5.77
CA GLY A 89 -3.14 14.13 5.35
C GLY A 89 -3.56 12.71 5.74
N ILE A 90 -2.69 11.72 5.57
CA ILE A 90 -2.94 10.32 5.98
C ILE A 90 -3.09 10.20 7.50
N ILE A 91 -2.26 10.89 8.27
CA ILE A 91 -2.27 10.82 9.75
C ILE A 91 -3.51 11.48 10.35
N LEU A 92 -3.98 12.58 9.74
CA LEU A 92 -5.11 13.38 10.23
C LEU A 92 -6.48 12.87 9.76
N ALA A 93 -6.51 11.83 8.93
CA ALA A 93 -7.66 11.41 8.14
C ALA A 93 -8.90 11.02 8.94
#